data_AF-A0AA39IH74-F1
#
_entry.id   AF-A0AA39IH74-F1
#
_cell.length_a   1.000
_cell.length_b   1.000
_cell.length_c   1.000
_cell.angle_alpha   90.00
_cell.angle_beta   90.00
_cell.angle_gamma   90.00
#
_symmetry.space_group_name_H-M   'P 1'
#
loop_
_entity.id
_entity.type
_entity.pdbx_description
1 polymer ?
#
loop_
_entity_poly.entity_id
_entity_poly.type
_entity_poly.pdbx_seq_one_letter_code
_entity_poly.pdbx_strand_id
1 'polypeptide(L)' 'MSQQTPKVHVVKDFDWTAKLVNACDSSLENLQPLLQLLFHCESARQPLRFEFTLTELQTLIAKIEEIEDSSK' A
#
# COMPACT_ATOMS: atom_id res chain seq x y z
N MET A 1 30.92 1.09 -10.52
CA MET A 1 29.68 1.31 -9.74
C MET A 1 28.53 0.82 -10.62
N SER A 2 27.96 -0.33 -10.31
CA SER A 2 26.88 -0.92 -11.11
C SER A 2 25.61 -0.12 -10.84
N GLN A 3 25.10 0.60 -11.84
CA GLN A 3 23.78 1.21 -11.76
C GLN A 3 22.75 0.08 -11.75
N GLN A 4 22.25 -0.30 -10.57
CA GLN A 4 21.06 -1.13 -10.47
C GLN A 4 19.88 -0.29 -10.95
N THR A 5 19.41 -0.54 -12.17
CA THR A 5 18.12 -0.04 -12.63
C THR A 5 17.06 -0.48 -11.61
N PRO A 6 16.22 0.44 -11.11
CA PRO A 6 15.16 0.09 -10.17
C PRO A 6 14.28 -0.96 -10.83
N LYS A 7 14.09 -2.09 -10.14
CA LYS A 7 13.25 -3.18 -10.63
C LYS A 7 11.80 -2.70 -10.63
N VAL A 8 11.29 -2.36 -11.81
CA VAL A 8 9.89 -1.97 -11.99
C VAL A 8 9.03 -3.22 -11.82
N HIS A 9 8.09 -3.16 -10.89
CA HIS A 9 7.10 -4.21 -10.66
C HIS A 9 5.79 -3.82 -11.34
N VAL A 10 5.43 -4.52 -12.42
CA VAL A 10 4.13 -4.35 -13.08
C VAL A 10 3.07 -5.03 -12.21
N VAL A 11 2.13 -4.25 -11.70
CA VAL A 11 0.99 -4.73 -10.93
C VAL A 11 -0.09 -5.19 -11.90
N LYS A 12 -0.54 -6.44 -11.77
CA LYS A 12 -1.58 -7.05 -12.62
C LYS A 12 -2.96 -6.87 -12.02
N ASP A 13 -3.09 -7.16 -10.73
CA ASP A 13 -4.30 -6.99 -9.95
C ASP A 13 -3.95 -6.69 -8.49
N PHE A 14 -4.97 -6.32 -7.70
CA PHE A 14 -4.81 -6.02 -6.29
C PHE A 14 -6.02 -6.43 -5.48
N ASP A 15 -5.77 -6.82 -4.24
CA ASP A 15 -6.79 -7.06 -3.22
C ASP A 15 -6.61 -6.10 -2.06
N TRP A 16 -7.68 -5.80 -1.35
CA TRP A 16 -7.61 -5.01 -0.13
C TRP A 16 -8.50 -5.57 0.97
N THR A 17 -8.15 -5.26 2.22
CA THR A 17 -8.94 -5.66 3.39
C THR A 17 -8.79 -4.60 4.48
N ALA A 18 -9.90 -4.23 5.11
CA ALA A 18 -9.89 -3.40 6.31
C ALA A 18 -9.80 -4.29 7.55
N LYS A 19 -8.94 -3.93 8.50
CA LYS A 19 -8.77 -4.63 9.76
C LYS A 19 -8.71 -3.64 10.91
N LEU A 20 -9.28 -4.03 12.05
CA LEU A 20 -9.12 -3.32 13.31
C LEU A 20 -7.90 -3.90 14.02
N VAL A 21 -6.90 -3.08 14.30
CA VAL A 21 -5.72 -3.49 15.06
C VAL A 21 -5.71 -2.78 16.39
N ASN A 22 -5.19 -3.44 17.41
CA ASN A 22 -5.01 -2.81 18.70
C ASN A 22 -3.83 -1.82 18.59
N ALA A 23 -4.03 -0.56 18.99
CA ALA A 23 -2.91 0.36 19.13
C ALA A 23 -1.95 -0.24 20.17
N CYS A 24 -0.65 -0.34 19.84
CA CYS A 24 0.37 -1.15 20.51
C CYS A 24 0.52 -0.99 22.04
N ASP A 25 -0.21 -0.09 22.70
CA ASP A 25 -0.15 0.16 24.16
C ASP A 25 -1.52 0.42 24.84
N SER A 26 -2.65 -0.02 24.27
CA SER A 26 -3.96 0.26 24.89
C SER A 26 -4.97 -0.89 24.89
N SER A 27 -5.93 -0.80 25.81
CA SER A 27 -7.06 -1.71 25.96
C SER A 27 -7.84 -1.87 24.66
N LEU A 28 -8.69 -2.90 24.56
CA LEU A 28 -9.61 -3.16 23.42
C LEU A 28 -10.52 -1.98 23.05
N GLU A 29 -10.51 -0.90 23.82
CA GLU A 29 -11.23 0.35 23.55
C GLU A 29 -10.54 1.24 22.51
N ASN A 30 -9.27 0.98 22.17
CA ASN A 30 -8.46 1.79 21.24
C ASN A 30 -8.08 1.01 19.97
N LEU A 31 -9.06 0.34 19.37
CA LEU A 31 -8.88 -0.26 18.05
C LEU A 31 -8.76 0.82 16.98
N GLN A 32 -7.69 0.76 16.17
CA GLN A 32 -7.47 1.64 15.05
C GLN A 32 -7.72 0.89 13.73
N PRO A 33 -8.46 1.46 12.78
CA PRO A 33 -8.62 0.87 11.47
C PRO A 33 -7.31 0.97 10.67
N LEU A 34 -6.91 -0.15 10.08
CA LEU A 34 -5.86 -0.23 9.07
C LEU A 34 -6.43 -0.82 7.78
N LEU A 35 -5.95 -0.32 6.66
CA LEU A 35 -6.19 -0.90 5.36
C LEU A 35 -4.96 -1.68 4.92
N GLN A 36 -5.14 -2.97 4.62
CA GLN A 36 -4.12 -3.81 4.03
C GLN A 36 -4.35 -3.90 2.52
N LEU A 37 -3.31 -3.64 1.74
CA LEU A 37 -3.30 -3.71 0.29
C LEU A 37 -2.33 -4.82 -0.14
N LEU A 38 -2.77 -5.66 -1.06
CA LEU A 38 -1.98 -6.74 -1.65
C LEU A 38 -1.87 -6.49 -3.15
N PHE A 39 -0.65 -6.29 -3.65
CA PHE A 39 -0.37 -6.18 -5.08
C PHE A 39 0.14 -7.48 -5.63
N HIS A 40 -0.53 -8.02 -6.63
CA HIS A 40 -0.06 -9.18 -7.37
C HIS A 40 0.68 -8.70 -8.61
N CYS A 41 2.00 -8.87 -8.60
CA CYS A 41 2.85 -8.46 -9.70
C CYS A 41 3.15 -9.62 -10.63
N GLU A 42 3.28 -9.36 -11.93
CA GLU A 42 3.51 -10.41 -12.95
C GLU A 42 4.76 -11.26 -12.68
N SER A 43 5.80 -10.64 -12.12
CA SER A 43 7.10 -11.27 -11.86
C SER A 43 7.29 -11.74 -10.42
N ALA A 44 6.29 -11.58 -9.56
CA ALA A 44 6.37 -11.92 -8.14
C ALA A 44 5.59 -13.21 -7.85
N ARG A 45 6.24 -14.16 -7.16
CA ARG A 45 5.59 -15.41 -6.72
C ARG A 45 4.61 -15.19 -5.57
N GLN A 46 4.79 -14.11 -4.80
CA GLN A 46 3.94 -13.75 -3.68
C GLN A 46 3.48 -12.30 -3.83
N PRO A 47 2.29 -11.96 -3.32
CA PRO A 47 1.80 -10.59 -3.35
C PRO A 47 2.67 -9.68 -2.49
N LEU A 48 2.90 -8.44 -2.95
CA LEU A 48 3.50 -7.40 -2.13
C LEU A 48 2.44 -6.85 -1.17
N ARG A 49 2.72 -6.89 0.13
CA ARG A 49 1.79 -6.45 1.17
C ARG A 49 2.19 -5.09 1.72
N PHE A 50 1.21 -4.19 1.79
CA PHE A 50 1.32 -2.88 2.40
C PHE A 50 0.17 -2.66 3.37
N GLU A 51 0.43 -1.87 4.41
CA GLU A 51 -0.58 -1.51 5.40
C GLU A 51 -0.56 0.00 5.60
N PHE A 52 -1.74 0.59 5.68
CA PHE A 52 -1.92 2.02 5.73
C PHE A 52 -2.89 2.38 6.85
N THR A 53 -2.53 3.40 7.61
CA THR A 53 -3.52 4.22 8.30
C THR A 53 -4.37 4.98 7.30
N LEU A 54 -5.51 5.50 7.75
CA LEU A 54 -6.40 6.29 6.87
C LEU A 54 -5.67 7.51 6.27
N THR A 55 -4.86 8.20 7.07
CA THR A 55 -4.09 9.37 6.64
C THR A 55 -3.03 9.02 5.59
N GLU A 56 -2.33 7.90 5.77
CA GLU A 56 -1.34 7.44 4.78
C GLU A 56 -2.00 7.01 3.47
N LEU A 57 -3.17 6.35 3.54
CA LEU A 57 -3.93 5.97 2.35
C LEU A 57 -4.39 7.19 1.55
N GLN A 58 -4.92 8.22 2.23
CA GLN A 58 -5.30 9.48 1.58
C GLN A 58 -4.10 10.13 0.88
N THR A 59 -2.93 10.10 1.53
CA THR A 59 -1.68 10.61 0.95
C THR A 59 -1.25 9.80 -0.27
N LEU A 60 -1.41 8.48 -0.24
CA LEU A 60 -1.10 7.60 -1.38
C LEU A 60 -2.00 7.92 -2.58
N ILE A 61 -3.31 8.05 -2.36
CA ILE A 61 -4.28 8.36 -3.42
C ILE A 61 -3.94 9.70 -4.08
N ALA A 62 -3.73 10.75 -3.28
CA ALA A 62 -3.37 12.07 -3.80
C ALA A 62 -2.10 12.03 -4.68
N LYS A 63 -1.07 11.27 -4.26
CA LYS A 63 0.15 11.10 -5.07
C LYS A 63 -0.08 10.34 -6.37
N ILE A 64 -0.99 9.36 -6.38
CA ILE A 64 -1.34 8.64 -7.61
C ILE A 64 -2.06 9.57 -8.58
N GLU A 65 -3.00 10.38 -8.08
CA GLU A 65 -3.72 11.39 -8.88
C GLU A 65 -2.75 12.42 -9.49
N GLU A 66 -1.76 12.92 -8.72
CA GLU A 66 -0.71 13.82 -9.21
C GLU A 66 0.11 13.21 -10.38
N ILE A 67 0.40 11.91 -10.32
CA ILE A 67 1.12 11.19 -11.37
C ILE A 67 0.25 11.04 -12.63
N GLU A 68 -1.04 10.74 -12.47
CA GLU A 68 -1.98 10.63 -13.59
C GLU A 68 -2.10 11.95 -14.35
N ASP A 69 -2.23 13.07 -13.62
CA ASP A 69 -2.33 14.40 -14.22
C ASP A 69 -1.03 14.85 -14.88
N SER A 70 0.12 14.42 -14.36
CA SER A 70 1.43 14.69 -14.97
C SER A 70 1.71 13.85 -16.23
N SER A 71 0.91 12.82 -16.48
CA SER A 71 1.06 11.90 -17.62
C SER A 71 0.14 12.24 -18.81
N LYS A 72 -0.69 13.29 -18.69
CA LYS A 72 -1.57 13.83 -19.73
C LYS A 72 -0.89 14.99 -20.47
#